data_AF-A0A2P8K6T7-F1
#
_entry.id   AF-A0A2P8K6T7-F1
#
_cell.length_a   1.000
_cell.length_b   1.000
_cell.length_c   1.000
_cell.angle_alpha   90.00
_cell.angle_beta   90.00
_cell.angle_gamma   90.00
#
_symmetry.space_group_name_H-M   'P 1'
#
loop_
_entity.id
_entity.type
_entity.pdbx_description
1 polymer ?
#
loop_
_entity_poly.entity_id
_entity_poly.type
_entity_poly.pdbx_seq_one_letter_code
_entity_poly.pdbx_strand_id
1 'polypeptide(L)'
;LQRQLSLVGLWNSPRETVRLTASIYVIIAAASVVNWLLNYAQVASEFAQLLEPFGHSPTLMLFIISAVIFVCGMLMEEVSVLMLLTPIVAPVALAAGVDPVHLGLIFTLNITIALITPPMGACLFIVATISRLDILEMFKG
;
A
#
# COMPACT_ATOMS: atom_id res chain seq x y z
N LEU A 1 21.52 -25.50 -13.68
CA LEU A 1 21.08 -25.09 -12.31
C LEU A 1 22.16 -25.25 -11.22
N GLN A 2 23.42 -25.60 -11.52
CA GLN A 2 24.51 -25.64 -10.51
C GLN A 2 25.79 -25.00 -11.09
N ARG A 3 26.49 -24.19 -10.26
CA ARG A 3 27.67 -23.31 -10.54
C ARG A 3 27.40 -21.83 -10.92
N GLN A 4 26.58 -21.10 -10.15
CA GLN A 4 26.53 -19.62 -10.25
C GLN A 4 27.00 -18.86 -9.01
N LEU A 5 27.28 -19.55 -7.88
CA LEU A 5 27.86 -18.93 -6.69
C LEU A 5 29.39 -18.83 -6.82
N SER A 6 29.84 -17.98 -7.73
CA SER A 6 31.18 -17.39 -7.64
C SER A 6 31.17 -16.40 -6.47
N LEU A 7 32.19 -16.37 -5.61
CA LEU A 7 32.35 -15.36 -4.55
C LEU A 7 32.28 -13.92 -5.10
N VAL A 8 32.66 -13.74 -6.37
CA VAL A 8 32.53 -12.48 -7.11
C VAL A 8 31.07 -12.22 -7.52
N GLY A 9 30.34 -13.27 -7.91
CA GLY A 9 28.90 -13.19 -8.15
C GLY A 9 28.12 -12.82 -6.87
N LEU A 10 28.51 -13.40 -5.73
CA LEU A 10 27.91 -13.11 -4.42
C LEU A 10 28.10 -11.64 -4.00
N TRP A 11 29.24 -11.01 -4.36
CA TRP A 11 29.51 -9.60 -4.10
C TRP A 11 28.82 -8.66 -5.11
N ASN A 12 28.61 -9.12 -6.34
CA ASN A 12 27.93 -8.33 -7.37
C ASN A 12 26.40 -8.30 -7.20
N SER A 13 25.79 -9.39 -6.74
CA SER A 13 24.33 -9.46 -6.48
C SER A 13 23.78 -8.34 -5.58
N PRO A 14 24.35 -8.05 -4.39
CA PRO A 14 23.84 -6.97 -3.55
C PRO A 14 23.99 -5.59 -4.21
N ARG A 15 25.02 -5.38 -5.04
CA ARG A 15 25.21 -4.10 -5.76
C ARG A 15 24.09 -3.86 -6.78
N GLU A 16 23.64 -4.91 -7.45
CA GLU A 16 22.53 -4.84 -8.40
C GLU A 16 21.19 -4.67 -7.67
N THR A 17 20.96 -5.41 -6.58
CA THR A 17 19.79 -5.25 -5.71
C THR A 17 19.69 -3.82 -5.15
N VAL A 18 20.78 -3.28 -4.61
CA VAL A 18 20.83 -1.91 -4.08
C VAL A 18 20.53 -0.88 -5.15
N ARG A 19 20.97 -1.10 -6.39
CA ARG A 19 20.70 -0.16 -7.49
C ARG A 19 19.21 -0.13 -7.85
N LEU A 20 18.57 -1.30 -7.91
CA LEU A 20 17.13 -1.41 -8.16
C LEU A 20 16.33 -0.78 -7.01
N THR A 21 16.60 -1.20 -5.76
CA THR A 21 15.88 -0.67 -4.59
C THR A 21 16.11 0.82 -4.38
N ALA A 22 17.31 1.35 -4.63
CA ALA A 22 17.58 2.78 -4.52
C ALA A 22 16.73 3.60 -5.50
N SER A 23 16.56 3.16 -6.75
CA SER A 23 15.72 3.87 -7.72
C SER A 23 14.25 3.93 -7.29
N ILE A 24 13.75 2.85 -6.68
CA ILE A 24 12.40 2.75 -6.15
C ILE A 24 12.23 3.66 -4.92
N TYR A 25 13.19 3.64 -3.99
CA TYR A 25 13.16 4.45 -2.78
C TYR A 25 13.19 5.96 -3.05
N VAL A 26 13.78 6.40 -4.17
CA VAL A 26 13.73 7.81 -4.59
C VAL A 26 12.29 8.24 -4.92
N ILE A 27 11.52 7.40 -5.59
CA ILE A 27 10.10 7.67 -5.91
C ILE A 27 9.27 7.65 -4.61
N ILE A 28 9.50 6.66 -3.74
CA ILE A 28 8.84 6.57 -2.43
C ILE A 28 9.16 7.80 -1.57
N ALA A 29 10.39 8.30 -1.59
CA ALA A 29 10.79 9.49 -0.85
C ALA A 29 10.08 10.77 -1.35
N ALA A 30 9.77 10.88 -2.63
CA ALA A 30 8.97 11.98 -3.14
C ALA A 30 7.50 11.86 -2.70
N ALA A 31 6.94 10.64 -2.73
CA ALA A 31 5.58 10.35 -2.28
C ALA A 31 5.40 10.55 -0.76
N SER A 32 6.44 10.30 0.04
CA SER A 32 6.39 10.44 1.50
C SER A 32 6.17 11.88 1.95
N VAL A 33 6.61 12.88 1.17
CA VAL A 33 6.35 14.30 1.45
C VAL A 33 4.86 14.61 1.32
N VAL A 34 4.19 14.05 0.30
CA VAL A 34 2.73 14.19 0.12
C VAL A 34 1.99 13.49 1.25
N ASN A 35 2.44 12.31 1.65
CA ASN A 35 1.89 11.58 2.80
C ASN A 35 2.05 12.37 4.12
N TRP A 36 3.20 13.00 4.34
CA TRP A 36 3.41 13.86 5.51
C TRP A 36 2.44 15.04 5.53
N LEU A 37 2.20 15.66 4.37
CA LEU A 37 1.23 16.75 4.24
C LEU A 37 -0.21 16.30 4.51
N LEU A 38 -0.61 15.13 4.02
CA LEU A 38 -1.94 14.55 4.27
C LEU A 38 -2.13 14.18 5.74
N ASN A 39 -1.09 13.69 6.41
CA ASN A 39 -1.10 13.46 7.86
C ASN A 39 -1.22 14.77 8.63
N TYR A 40 -0.47 15.80 8.23
CA TYR A 40 -0.53 17.13 8.85
C TYR A 40 -1.93 17.76 8.72
N ALA A 41 -2.58 17.56 7.58
CA ALA A 41 -3.94 18.02 7.31
C ALA A 41 -5.04 17.22 8.06
N GLN A 42 -4.68 16.25 8.92
CA GLN A 42 -5.62 15.44 9.70
C GLN A 42 -6.69 14.72 8.86
N VAL A 43 -6.40 14.44 7.59
CA VAL A 43 -7.34 13.76 6.66
C VAL A 43 -7.84 12.45 7.27
N ALA A 44 -6.95 11.73 7.94
CA ALA A 44 -7.24 10.49 8.65
C ALA A 44 -8.30 10.66 9.76
N SER A 45 -8.22 11.75 10.53
CA SER A 45 -9.12 12.04 11.64
C SER A 45 -10.49 12.52 11.17
N GLU A 46 -10.54 13.37 10.13
CA GLU A 46 -11.80 13.75 9.50
C GLU A 46 -12.51 12.54 8.89
N PHE A 47 -11.74 11.59 8.37
CA PHE A 47 -12.27 10.33 7.87
C PHE A 47 -12.95 9.48 8.95
N ALA A 48 -12.42 9.51 10.18
CA ALA A 48 -13.03 8.82 11.32
C ALA A 48 -14.43 9.33 11.63
N GLN A 49 -14.60 10.67 11.60
CA GLN A 49 -15.88 11.33 11.87
C GLN A 49 -16.92 11.02 10.78
N LEU A 50 -16.47 10.87 9.53
CA LEU A 50 -17.31 10.42 8.41
C LEU A 50 -17.80 8.97 8.58
N LEU A 51 -17.08 8.13 9.32
CA LEU A 51 -17.40 6.72 9.54
C LEU A 51 -18.35 6.48 10.73
N GLU A 52 -18.34 7.37 11.74
CA GLU A 52 -19.21 7.29 12.93
C GLU A 52 -20.70 7.00 12.64
N PRO A 53 -21.37 7.69 11.69
CA PRO A 53 -22.79 7.44 11.42
C PRO A 53 -23.08 6.08 10.79
N PHE A 54 -22.07 5.38 10.25
CA PHE A 54 -22.23 4.08 9.58
C PHE A 54 -21.92 2.89 10.49
N GLY A 55 -21.52 3.12 11.74
CA GLY A 55 -21.15 2.06 12.70
C GLY A 55 -22.29 1.10 13.10
N HIS A 56 -23.53 1.33 12.64
CA HIS A 56 -24.67 0.47 12.92
C HIS A 56 -24.76 -0.76 12.02
N SER A 57 -24.05 -0.77 10.88
CA SER A 57 -24.01 -1.90 9.94
C SER A 57 -22.56 -2.33 9.68
N PRO A 58 -22.12 -3.47 10.26
CA PRO A 58 -20.74 -3.96 10.09
C PRO A 58 -20.35 -4.13 8.62
N THR A 59 -21.27 -4.63 7.79
CA THR A 59 -21.06 -4.85 6.35
C THR A 59 -20.87 -3.56 5.57
N LEU A 60 -21.69 -2.55 5.84
CA LEU A 60 -21.60 -1.27 5.13
C LEU A 60 -20.33 -0.52 5.52
N MET A 61 -19.97 -0.56 6.80
CA MET A 61 -18.73 0.02 7.31
C MET A 61 -17.50 -0.66 6.68
N LEU A 62 -17.48 -1.99 6.57
CA LEU A 62 -16.41 -2.72 5.88
C LEU A 62 -16.25 -2.32 4.41
N PHE A 63 -17.35 -2.02 3.72
CA PHE A 63 -17.33 -1.58 2.33
C PHE A 63 -16.71 -0.18 2.18
N ILE A 64 -17.08 0.75 3.07
CA ILE A 64 -16.51 2.09 3.09
C ILE A 64 -15.02 2.02 3.43
N ILE A 65 -14.65 1.27 4.47
CA ILE A 65 -13.24 1.04 4.86
C ILE A 65 -12.44 0.48 3.67
N SER A 66 -13.00 -0.52 2.96
CA SER A 66 -12.35 -1.12 1.80
C SER A 66 -12.12 -0.10 0.68
N ALA A 67 -13.14 0.70 0.34
CA ALA A 67 -13.03 1.72 -0.70
C ALA A 67 -11.96 2.76 -0.37
N VAL A 68 -11.84 3.13 0.90
CA VAL A 68 -10.92 4.16 1.37
C VAL A 68 -9.50 3.64 1.41
N ILE A 69 -9.30 2.43 1.93
CA ILE A 69 -8.00 1.75 1.89
C ILE A 69 -7.57 1.56 0.43
N PHE A 70 -8.49 1.24 -0.48
CA PHE A 70 -8.17 1.09 -1.88
C PHE A 70 -7.71 2.41 -2.51
N VAL A 71 -8.45 3.51 -2.31
CA VAL A 71 -8.08 4.83 -2.85
C VAL A 71 -6.79 5.36 -2.21
N CYS A 72 -6.65 5.26 -0.90
CA CYS A 72 -5.43 5.68 -0.20
C CYS A 72 -4.24 4.79 -0.57
N GLY A 73 -4.42 3.46 -0.61
CA GLY A 73 -3.38 2.49 -0.97
C GLY A 73 -2.96 2.53 -2.43
N MET A 74 -3.78 3.12 -3.31
CA MET A 74 -3.35 3.40 -4.67
C MET A 74 -2.30 4.52 -4.68
N LEU A 75 -2.49 5.58 -3.88
CA LEU A 75 -1.65 6.78 -3.87
C LEU A 75 -0.45 6.69 -2.90
N MET A 76 -0.61 5.92 -1.83
CA MET A 76 0.31 5.83 -0.71
C MET A 76 0.93 4.44 -0.64
N GLU A 77 2.14 4.36 -0.10
CA GLU A 77 2.82 3.10 0.15
C GLU A 77 2.12 2.30 1.28
N GLU A 78 2.21 0.97 1.21
CA GLU A 78 1.44 0.04 2.05
C GLU A 78 1.63 0.26 3.56
N VAL A 79 2.87 0.46 4.00
CA VAL A 79 3.20 0.65 5.42
C VAL A 79 2.61 1.96 5.92
N SER A 80 2.70 3.00 5.10
CA SER A 80 2.13 4.33 5.39
C SER A 80 0.62 4.28 5.63
N VAL A 81 -0.13 3.57 4.76
CA VAL A 81 -1.59 3.43 4.91
C VAL A 81 -1.94 2.64 6.16
N LEU A 82 -1.24 1.52 6.42
CA LEU A 82 -1.46 0.70 7.61
C LEU A 82 -1.19 1.49 8.89
N MET A 83 -0.07 2.21 8.99
CA MET A 83 0.26 2.98 10.18
C MET A 83 -0.73 4.12 10.45
N LEU A 84 -1.28 4.73 9.40
CA LEU A 84 -2.19 5.87 9.49
C LEU A 84 -3.63 5.43 9.76
N LEU A 85 -4.18 4.50 8.98
CA LEU A 85 -5.60 4.14 9.05
C LEU A 85 -5.92 3.13 10.14
N THR A 86 -5.01 2.20 10.46
CA THR A 86 -5.26 1.16 11.48
C THR A 86 -5.68 1.72 12.84
N PRO A 87 -4.99 2.70 13.46
CA PRO A 87 -5.38 3.20 14.79
C PRO A 87 -6.75 3.89 14.79
N ILE A 88 -7.22 4.35 13.64
CA ILE A 88 -8.48 5.07 13.48
C ILE A 88 -9.63 4.10 13.19
N VAL A 89 -9.40 3.17 12.26
CA VAL A 89 -10.41 2.23 11.79
C VAL A 89 -10.61 1.09 12.78
N ALA A 90 -9.55 0.60 13.44
CA ALA A 90 -9.65 -0.51 14.38
C ALA A 90 -10.67 -0.28 15.52
N PRO A 91 -10.65 0.85 16.27
CA PRO A 91 -11.61 1.05 17.35
C PRO A 91 -13.05 1.19 16.85
N VAL A 92 -13.27 1.87 15.72
CA VAL A 92 -14.59 2.02 15.11
C VAL A 92 -15.12 0.68 14.63
N ALA A 93 -14.25 -0.14 14.02
CA ALA A 93 -14.64 -1.44 13.49
C ALA A 93 -14.95 -2.47 14.56
N LEU A 94 -14.14 -2.51 15.63
CA LEU A 94 -14.38 -3.35 16.78
C LEU A 94 -15.67 -2.95 17.51
N ALA A 95 -15.94 -1.64 17.63
CA ALA A 95 -17.17 -1.14 18.23
C ALA A 95 -18.43 -1.51 17.41
N ALA A 96 -18.30 -1.58 16.08
CA ALA A 96 -19.36 -2.05 15.19
C ALA A 96 -19.52 -3.58 15.16
N GLY A 97 -18.73 -4.34 15.93
CA GLY A 97 -18.83 -5.81 16.03
C GLY A 97 -18.09 -6.58 14.94
N VAL A 98 -17.15 -5.94 14.22
CA VAL A 98 -16.29 -6.61 13.24
C VAL A 98 -15.18 -7.37 13.96
N ASP A 99 -14.96 -8.62 13.56
CA ASP A 99 -13.85 -9.42 14.09
C ASP A 99 -12.49 -8.85 13.66
N PRO A 100 -11.51 -8.71 14.56
CA PRO A 100 -10.19 -8.14 14.24
C PRO A 100 -9.42 -8.93 13.17
N VAL A 101 -9.61 -10.24 13.09
CA VAL A 101 -8.97 -11.07 12.04
C VAL A 101 -9.59 -10.76 10.68
N HIS A 102 -10.92 -10.62 10.64
CA HIS A 102 -11.63 -10.24 9.42
C HIS A 102 -11.22 -8.84 8.93
N LEU A 103 -11.06 -7.90 9.85
CA LEU A 103 -10.57 -6.55 9.54
C LEU A 103 -9.16 -6.60 8.94
N GLY A 104 -8.24 -7.36 9.56
CA GLY A 104 -6.88 -7.53 9.05
C GLY A 104 -6.84 -8.16 7.65
N LEU A 105 -7.70 -9.15 7.38
CA LEU A 105 -7.83 -9.77 6.07
C LEU A 105 -8.29 -8.76 5.01
N ILE A 106 -9.29 -7.94 5.34
CA ILE A 106 -9.78 -6.90 4.45
C ILE A 106 -8.72 -5.83 4.17
N PHE A 107 -7.98 -5.40 5.19
CA PHE A 107 -6.88 -4.45 5.04
C PHE A 107 -5.80 -4.98 4.09
N THR A 108 -5.28 -6.17 4.38
CA THR A 108 -4.20 -6.79 3.61
C THR A 108 -4.60 -7.06 2.16
N LEU A 109 -5.81 -7.58 1.92
CA LEU A 109 -6.33 -7.82 0.57
C LEU A 109 -6.52 -6.51 -0.21
N ASN A 110 -7.19 -5.50 0.38
CA ASN A 110 -7.41 -4.23 -0.32
C ASN A 110 -6.11 -3.52 -0.68
N ILE A 111 -5.12 -3.53 0.21
CA ILE A 111 -3.80 -2.94 -0.06
C ILE A 111 -3.09 -3.70 -1.19
N THR A 112 -3.12 -5.02 -1.17
CA THR A 112 -2.52 -5.84 -2.24
C THR A 112 -3.14 -5.50 -3.60
N ILE A 113 -4.46 -5.37 -3.68
CA ILE A 113 -5.16 -4.97 -4.91
C ILE A 113 -4.78 -3.53 -5.30
N ALA A 114 -4.70 -2.62 -4.33
CA ALA A 114 -4.34 -1.23 -4.58
C ALA A 114 -2.93 -1.07 -5.15
N LEU A 115 -1.95 -1.84 -4.66
CA LEU A 115 -0.55 -1.83 -5.13
C LEU A 115 -0.37 -2.32 -6.57
N ILE A 116 -1.29 -3.16 -7.06
CA ILE A 116 -1.29 -3.68 -8.43
C ILE A 116 -2.05 -2.72 -9.36
N THR A 117 -2.95 -1.88 -8.84
CA THR A 117 -3.82 -0.99 -9.62
C THR A 117 -3.04 0.25 -10.12
N PRO A 118 -3.23 0.71 -11.37
CA PRO A 118 -2.24 1.53 -12.06
C PRO A 118 -2.10 3.03 -11.70
N PRO A 119 -3.02 3.75 -11.01
CA PRO A 119 -2.86 5.20 -10.90
C PRO A 119 -1.55 5.61 -10.21
N MET A 120 -1.06 4.84 -9.23
CA MET A 120 0.19 5.10 -8.50
C MET A 120 0.82 3.81 -7.85
N GLY A 121 0.49 2.60 -8.33
CA GLY A 121 0.87 1.33 -7.67
C GLY A 121 2.38 1.04 -7.61
N ALA A 122 2.96 1.05 -6.40
CA ALA A 122 4.40 0.84 -6.18
C ALA A 122 4.91 -0.49 -6.74
N CYS A 123 4.17 -1.59 -6.56
CA CYS A 123 4.55 -2.89 -7.11
C CYS A 123 4.62 -2.88 -8.64
N LEU A 124 3.71 -2.16 -9.29
CA LEU A 124 3.70 -2.03 -10.74
C LEU A 124 4.91 -1.25 -11.26
N PHE A 125 5.31 -0.18 -10.57
CA PHE A 125 6.55 0.56 -10.87
C PHE A 125 7.79 -0.32 -10.70
N ILE A 126 7.84 -1.14 -9.65
CA ILE A 126 8.94 -2.07 -9.41
C ILE A 126 9.05 -3.06 -10.56
N VAL A 127 7.94 -3.70 -10.93
CA VAL A 127 7.96 -4.69 -12.01
C VAL A 127 8.29 -4.03 -13.33
N ALA A 128 7.76 -2.85 -13.66
CA ALA A 128 8.14 -2.08 -14.86
C ALA A 128 9.64 -1.73 -14.91
N THR A 129 10.23 -1.37 -13.76
CA THR A 129 11.67 -1.06 -13.67
C THR A 129 12.53 -2.30 -13.93
N ILE A 130 12.10 -3.47 -13.47
CA ILE A 130 12.82 -4.74 -13.66
C ILE A 130 12.60 -5.29 -15.08
N SER A 131 11.37 -5.23 -15.58
CA SER A 131 10.98 -5.75 -16.90
C SER A 131 11.39 -4.84 -18.06
N ARG A 132 11.70 -3.55 -17.78
CA ARG A 132 11.95 -2.50 -18.77
C ARG A 132 10.79 -2.30 -19.76
N LEU A 133 9.58 -2.69 -19.38
CA LEU A 133 8.36 -2.48 -20.14
C LEU A 133 7.61 -1.26 -19.60
N ASP A 134 6.92 -0.55 -20.49
CA ASP A 134 6.07 0.55 -20.08
C ASP A 134 4.91 0.02 -19.23
N ILE A 135 4.58 0.77 -18.16
CA ILE A 135 3.49 0.45 -17.22
C ILE A 135 2.16 0.18 -17.94
N LEU A 136 1.91 0.92 -19.04
CA LEU A 136 0.72 0.76 -19.87
C LEU A 136 0.74 -0.50 -20.74
N GLU A 137 1.90 -1.00 -21.14
CA GLU A 137 2.02 -2.26 -21.89
C GLU A 137 1.81 -3.47 -20.99
N MET A 138 2.23 -3.39 -19.73
CA MET A 138 2.03 -4.46 -18.75
C MET A 138 0.54 -4.73 -18.43
N PHE A 139 -0.32 -3.72 -18.58
CA PHE A 139 -1.76 -3.83 -18.33
C PHE A 139 -2.57 -4.30 -19.55
N LYS A 140 -1.98 -4.33 -20.74
CA LYS A 140 -2.65 -4.80 -21.98
C LYS A 140 -2.54 -6.31 -22.21
N GLY A 141 -1.84 -7.04 -21.34
CA GLY A 141 -1.67 -8.49 -21.38
C GLY A 141 -2.74 -9.24 -20.59
#